data_AF-A0A1Y4G5W3-F1
#
_entry.id   AF-A0A1Y4G5W3-F1
#
_cell.length_a   1.000
_cell.length_b   1.000
_cell.length_c   1.000
_cell.angle_alpha   90.00
_cell.angle_beta   90.00
_cell.angle_gamma   90.00
#
_symmetry.space_group_name_H-M   'P 1'
#
loop_
_entity.id
_entity.type
_entity.pdbx_description
1 polymer ?
#
loop_
_entity_poly.entity_id
_entity_poly.type
_entity_poly.pdbx_seq_one_letter_code
_entity_poly.pdbx_strand_id
1 'polypeptide(L)'
;MTNERKRRGTMDRETSNAAAPDAVEAVVKRLNANHANTLALCAVLSVCEARMPYREAEALIDARPELRLSTQNAHALVRIMIDCGGVEAVEVSEPDCAPDAQPEDMPVGYTVETTAAGRAALERFEPTRRFAETLRDEPAGYAHVYAAVLALCAENGGATKTAIERALSGDEALSAPKQVYPSHFISKLETVGGLAWDGSWKTTEPGRQMLAMVG
;
A
#
# COMPACT_ATOMS: atom_id res chain seq x y z
N MET A 1 41.50 5.13 22.73
CA MET A 1 40.88 3.81 22.48
C MET A 1 39.35 3.76 22.72
N THR A 2 38.71 4.84 23.16
CA THR A 2 37.26 4.83 23.52
C THR A 2 36.32 5.15 22.34
N ASN A 3 36.83 5.72 21.25
CA ASN A 3 36.00 6.16 20.12
C ASN A 3 35.72 5.07 19.06
N GLU A 4 36.59 4.06 18.95
CA GLU A 4 36.44 2.96 17.99
C GLU A 4 35.46 1.86 18.44
N ARG A 5 35.22 1.72 19.75
CA ARG A 5 34.21 0.78 20.28
C ARG A 5 32.79 1.32 20.13
N LYS A 6 32.61 2.63 20.27
CA LYS A 6 31.30 3.30 20.11
C LYS A 6 30.85 3.31 18.63
N ARG A 7 31.76 3.56 17.70
CA ARG A 7 31.47 3.48 16.25
C ARG A 7 31.13 2.07 15.77
N ARG A 8 31.79 1.05 16.34
CA ARG A 8 31.53 -0.37 16.02
C ARG A 8 30.15 -0.82 16.49
N GLY A 9 29.75 -0.45 17.71
CA GLY A 9 28.41 -0.75 18.24
C GLY A 9 27.26 0.01 17.56
N THR A 10 27.51 1.17 16.94
CA THR A 10 26.51 1.86 16.09
C THR A 10 26.41 1.20 14.72
N MET A 11 27.54 0.85 14.10
CA MET A 11 27.57 0.19 12.79
C MET A 11 26.97 -1.22 12.82
N ASP A 12 27.18 -1.99 13.89
CA ASP A 12 26.61 -3.34 14.06
C ASP A 12 25.09 -3.31 14.30
N ARG A 13 24.53 -2.21 14.81
CA ARG A 13 23.09 -2.02 15.02
C ARG A 13 22.38 -1.48 13.77
N GLU A 14 23.10 -0.70 12.95
CA GLU A 14 22.63 -0.25 11.64
C GLU A 14 22.66 -1.38 10.60
N THR A 15 23.66 -2.27 10.62
CA THR A 15 23.66 -3.48 9.78
C THR A 15 22.66 -4.53 10.26
N SER A 16 22.31 -4.60 11.55
CA SER A 16 21.26 -5.52 12.03
C SER A 16 19.84 -5.06 11.72
N ASN A 17 19.63 -3.81 11.31
CA ASN A 17 18.32 -3.27 10.95
C ASN A 17 18.09 -3.20 9.42
N ALA A 18 19.14 -3.45 8.62
CA ALA A 18 19.02 -3.56 7.18
C ALA A 18 18.46 -4.94 6.80
N ALA A 19 17.39 -4.96 6.02
CA ALA A 19 16.81 -6.21 5.53
C ALA A 19 17.74 -6.91 4.52
N ALA A 20 17.83 -8.23 4.61
CA ALA A 20 18.48 -9.03 3.58
C ALA A 20 17.76 -8.84 2.22
N PRO A 21 18.48 -8.65 1.10
CA PRO A 21 17.86 -8.40 -0.22
C PRO A 21 16.82 -9.45 -0.63
N ASP A 22 17.08 -10.73 -0.36
CA ASP A 22 16.18 -11.83 -0.69
C ASP A 22 14.86 -11.75 0.08
N ALA A 23 14.89 -11.27 1.33
CA ALA A 23 13.69 -11.08 2.14
C ALA A 23 12.84 -9.93 1.60
N VAL A 24 13.47 -8.82 1.18
CA VAL A 24 12.75 -7.71 0.52
C VAL A 24 12.08 -8.20 -0.76
N GLU A 25 12.80 -8.99 -1.56
CA GLU A 25 12.28 -9.48 -2.83
C GLU A 25 11.14 -10.48 -2.66
N ALA A 26 11.13 -11.29 -1.59
CA ALA A 26 9.99 -12.15 -1.26
C ALA A 26 8.70 -11.34 -1.00
N VAL A 27 8.81 -10.23 -0.27
CA VAL A 27 7.66 -9.33 -0.02
C VAL A 27 7.22 -8.64 -1.31
N VAL A 28 8.16 -8.08 -2.09
CA VAL A 28 7.87 -7.43 -3.37
C VAL A 28 7.19 -8.39 -4.35
N LYS A 29 7.69 -9.61 -4.46
CA LYS A 29 7.08 -10.67 -5.27
C LYS A 29 5.65 -10.94 -4.81
N ARG A 30 5.40 -10.99 -3.50
CA ARG A 30 4.06 -11.22 -2.96
C ARG A 30 3.10 -10.07 -3.27
N LEU A 31 3.55 -8.82 -3.14
CA LEU A 31 2.77 -7.64 -3.49
C LEU A 31 2.38 -7.65 -4.98
N ASN A 32 3.36 -7.86 -5.86
CA ASN A 32 3.12 -7.94 -7.31
C ASN A 32 2.17 -9.08 -7.70
N ALA A 33 2.30 -10.26 -7.08
CA ALA A 33 1.43 -11.40 -7.36
C ALA A 33 -0.04 -11.16 -6.95
N ASN A 34 -0.30 -10.20 -6.06
CA ASN A 34 -1.63 -9.87 -5.54
C ASN A 34 -2.13 -8.54 -6.12
N HIS A 35 -2.18 -8.42 -7.44
CA HIS A 35 -2.54 -7.17 -8.14
C HIS A 35 -3.80 -6.49 -7.60
N ALA A 36 -4.89 -7.24 -7.39
CA ALA A 36 -6.16 -6.69 -6.89
C ALA A 36 -6.09 -6.20 -5.43
N ASN A 37 -5.16 -6.73 -4.63
CA ASN A 37 -5.02 -6.42 -3.21
C ASN A 37 -3.74 -5.63 -2.90
N THR A 38 -3.00 -5.17 -3.92
CA THR A 38 -1.67 -4.56 -3.71
C THR A 38 -1.74 -3.38 -2.74
N LEU A 39 -2.74 -2.49 -2.92
CA LEU A 39 -2.94 -1.34 -2.03
C LEU A 39 -3.33 -1.78 -0.61
N ALA A 40 -4.21 -2.77 -0.48
CA ALA A 40 -4.62 -3.30 0.82
C ALA A 40 -3.44 -3.95 1.57
N LEU A 41 -2.56 -4.66 0.87
CA LEU A 41 -1.34 -5.22 1.45
C LEU A 41 -0.31 -4.14 1.80
N CYS A 42 -0.18 -3.08 1.00
CA CYS A 42 0.62 -1.90 1.39
C CYS A 42 0.05 -1.23 2.64
N ALA A 43 -1.28 -1.16 2.76
CA ALA A 43 -1.95 -0.63 3.94
C ALA A 43 -1.67 -1.49 5.20
N VAL A 44 -1.60 -2.81 5.09
CA VAL A 44 -1.17 -3.70 6.19
C VAL A 44 0.22 -3.31 6.68
N LEU A 45 1.20 -3.19 5.77
CA LEU A 45 2.59 -2.83 6.11
C LEU A 45 2.67 -1.43 6.76
N SER A 46 1.83 -0.50 6.31
CA SER A 46 1.73 0.84 6.91
C SER A 46 1.05 0.84 8.29
N VAL A 47 -0.03 0.09 8.48
CA VAL A 47 -0.74 0.03 9.77
C VAL A 47 0.13 -0.63 10.84
N CYS A 48 0.80 -1.73 10.48
CA CYS A 48 1.66 -2.48 11.39
C CYS A 48 3.05 -1.84 11.55
N GLU A 49 3.27 -0.58 11.17
CA GLU A 49 4.61 0.06 11.25
C GLU A 49 5.22 -0.01 12.66
N ALA A 50 4.37 0.09 13.69
CA ALA A 50 4.73 -0.13 15.08
C ALA A 50 4.07 -1.40 15.64
N ARG A 51 4.74 -2.04 16.61
CA ARG A 51 4.25 -3.23 17.31
C ARG A 51 2.88 -2.98 17.93
N MET A 52 1.90 -3.80 17.58
CA MET A 52 0.53 -3.72 18.12
C MET A 52 -0.14 -5.09 18.23
N PRO A 53 -1.22 -5.24 19.01
CA PRO A 53 -2.02 -6.45 19.03
C PRO A 53 -2.59 -6.80 17.65
N TYR A 54 -2.61 -8.08 17.30
CA TYR A 54 -3.11 -8.57 16.01
C TYR A 54 -4.56 -8.12 15.75
N ARG A 55 -5.43 -8.22 16.76
CA ARG A 55 -6.84 -7.80 16.66
C ARG A 55 -7.00 -6.30 16.42
N GLU A 56 -6.11 -5.49 16.98
CA GLU A 56 -6.11 -4.05 16.76
C GLU A 56 -5.67 -3.72 15.33
N ALA A 57 -4.62 -4.40 14.84
CA ALA A 57 -4.21 -4.30 13.45
C ALA A 57 -5.36 -4.66 12.49
N GLU A 58 -6.09 -5.75 12.73
CA GLU A 58 -7.24 -6.14 11.92
C GLU A 58 -8.31 -5.04 11.88
N ALA A 59 -8.68 -4.48 13.02
CA ALA A 59 -9.68 -3.42 13.11
C ALA A 59 -9.24 -2.14 12.37
N LEU A 60 -7.97 -1.75 12.51
CA LEU A 60 -7.41 -0.59 11.82
C LEU A 60 -7.35 -0.81 10.30
N ILE A 61 -7.02 -2.03 9.85
CA ILE A 61 -6.96 -2.41 8.45
C ILE A 61 -8.37 -2.45 7.84
N ASP A 62 -9.36 -3.03 8.52
CA ASP A 62 -10.77 -3.06 8.07
C ASP A 62 -11.37 -1.65 7.87
N ALA A 63 -10.88 -0.66 8.62
CA ALA A 63 -11.29 0.73 8.46
C ALA A 63 -10.66 1.44 7.24
N ARG A 64 -9.67 0.83 6.58
CA ARG A 64 -8.94 1.44 5.45
C ARG A 64 -9.78 1.44 4.17
N PRO A 65 -9.81 2.54 3.41
CA PRO A 65 -10.54 2.59 2.15
C PRO A 65 -10.02 1.57 1.12
N GLU A 66 -8.74 1.21 1.17
CA GLU A 66 -8.10 0.20 0.31
C GLU A 66 -8.76 -1.17 0.43
N LEU A 67 -9.37 -1.49 1.57
CA LEU A 67 -10.04 -2.78 1.79
C LEU A 67 -11.42 -2.86 1.14
N ARG A 68 -12.05 -1.73 0.81
CA ARG A 68 -13.37 -1.72 0.14
C ARG A 68 -13.35 -2.37 -1.23
N LEU A 69 -12.17 -2.46 -1.84
CA LEU A 69 -11.92 -3.06 -3.16
C LEU A 69 -11.40 -4.50 -3.06
N SER A 70 -11.08 -4.97 -1.86
CA SER A 70 -10.53 -6.30 -1.60
C SER A 70 -11.67 -7.30 -1.36
N THR A 71 -11.52 -8.52 -1.90
CA THR A 71 -12.37 -9.67 -1.54
C THR A 71 -11.85 -10.41 -0.30
N GLN A 72 -10.66 -10.05 0.18
CA GLN A 72 -10.03 -10.58 1.38
C GLN A 72 -10.38 -9.69 2.58
N ASN A 73 -10.60 -10.31 3.74
CA ASN A 73 -10.73 -9.60 5.01
C ASN A 73 -9.34 -9.22 5.58
N ALA A 74 -9.30 -8.35 6.59
CA ALA A 74 -8.04 -7.95 7.23
C ALA A 74 -7.20 -9.15 7.69
N HIS A 75 -7.83 -10.18 8.29
CA HIS A 75 -7.15 -11.40 8.73
C HIS A 75 -6.28 -12.03 7.62
N ALA A 76 -6.89 -12.27 6.45
CA ALA A 76 -6.21 -12.90 5.32
C ALA A 76 -5.06 -12.02 4.81
N LEU A 77 -5.26 -10.71 4.75
CA LEU A 77 -4.23 -9.77 4.30
C LEU A 77 -3.02 -9.72 5.26
N VAL A 78 -3.26 -9.69 6.58
CA VAL A 78 -2.20 -9.75 7.59
C VAL A 78 -1.46 -11.09 7.50
N ARG A 79 -2.18 -12.21 7.35
CA ARG A 79 -1.57 -13.54 7.18
C ARG A 79 -0.66 -13.60 5.96
N ILE A 80 -1.09 -13.06 4.82
CA ILE A 80 -0.26 -13.01 3.60
C ILE A 80 1.06 -12.28 3.84
N MET A 81 1.04 -11.17 4.59
CA MET A 81 2.25 -10.42 4.92
C MET A 81 3.13 -11.14 5.94
N ILE A 82 2.54 -11.91 6.87
CA ILE A 82 3.30 -12.78 7.77
C ILE A 82 4.00 -13.89 6.98
N ASP A 83 3.28 -14.59 6.10
CA ASP A 83 3.80 -15.73 5.34
C ASP A 83 4.94 -15.35 4.39
N CYS A 84 5.00 -14.10 3.92
CA CYS A 84 6.11 -13.60 3.10
C CYS A 84 7.21 -12.86 3.90
N GLY A 85 7.07 -12.75 5.22
CA GLY A 85 8.02 -12.06 6.09
C GLY A 85 7.96 -10.53 6.04
N GLY A 86 6.89 -9.96 5.47
CA GLY A 86 6.64 -8.51 5.48
C GLY A 86 6.17 -8.00 6.86
N VAL A 87 5.46 -8.85 7.61
CA VAL A 87 5.06 -8.62 9.00
C VAL A 87 5.59 -9.76 9.86
N GLU A 88 6.12 -9.44 11.03
CA GLU A 88 6.44 -10.42 12.07
C GLU A 88 5.25 -10.55 13.02
N ALA A 89 4.90 -11.78 13.39
CA ALA A 89 3.95 -12.07 14.45
C ALA A 89 4.67 -12.73 15.63
N VAL A 90 4.48 -12.20 16.83
CA VAL A 90 5.05 -12.74 18.07
C VAL A 90 3.90 -13.10 19.01
N GLU A 91 3.89 -14.35 19.43
CA GLU A 91 2.95 -14.86 20.42
C GLU A 91 3.13 -14.13 21.76
N VAL A 92 2.02 -13.72 22.36
CA VAL A 92 1.98 -13.08 23.68
C VAL A 92 0.98 -13.82 24.57
N SER A 93 1.35 -14.06 25.81
CA SER A 93 0.44 -14.64 26.80
C SER A 93 -0.71 -13.66 27.08
N GLU A 94 -1.96 -14.11 27.00
CA GLU A 94 -3.10 -13.26 27.38
C GLU A 94 -3.18 -13.17 28.92
N PRO A 95 -3.20 -11.95 29.50
CA PRO A 95 -3.32 -11.78 30.94
C PRO A 95 -4.80 -11.87 31.32
N ASP A 96 -5.28 -13.09 31.53
CA ASP A 96 -6.39 -13.44 32.44
C ASP A 96 -6.71 -14.92 32.20
N CYS A 97 -6.08 -15.79 32.99
CA CYS A 97 -6.39 -17.20 32.96
C CYS A 97 -6.93 -17.65 34.31
N ALA A 98 -7.85 -18.63 34.27
CA ALA A 98 -8.29 -19.31 35.46
C ALA A 98 -7.06 -19.92 36.17
N PRO A 99 -6.98 -19.86 37.51
CA PRO A 99 -5.81 -20.29 38.26
C PRO A 99 -5.47 -21.78 38.12
N ASP A 100 -6.36 -22.58 37.52
CA ASP A 100 -6.22 -24.01 37.25
C ASP A 100 -6.00 -24.36 35.76
N ALA A 101 -5.92 -23.37 34.87
CA ALA A 101 -5.66 -23.60 33.45
C ALA A 101 -4.27 -24.21 33.23
N GLN A 102 -4.19 -25.29 32.46
CA GLN A 102 -2.91 -25.84 32.02
C GLN A 102 -2.23 -24.87 31.04
N PRO A 103 -0.89 -24.77 31.01
CA PRO A 103 -0.17 -23.87 30.11
C PRO A 103 -0.51 -24.07 28.62
N GLU A 104 -0.80 -25.30 28.20
CA GLU A 104 -1.22 -25.65 26.84
C GLU A 104 -2.66 -25.22 26.47
N ASP A 105 -3.50 -24.94 27.46
CA ASP A 105 -4.90 -24.51 27.30
C ASP A 105 -5.05 -22.98 27.44
N MET A 106 -3.95 -22.26 27.69
CA MET A 106 -3.98 -20.81 27.86
C MET A 106 -4.24 -20.12 26.52
N PRO A 107 -5.22 -19.20 26.41
CA PRO A 107 -5.36 -18.40 25.21
C PRO A 107 -4.08 -17.61 24.93
N VAL A 108 -3.60 -17.72 23.70
CA VAL A 108 -2.44 -16.98 23.21
C VAL A 108 -2.89 -15.86 22.27
N GLY A 109 -2.41 -14.66 22.55
CA GLY A 109 -2.55 -13.52 21.67
C GLY A 109 -1.36 -13.43 20.73
N TYR A 110 -1.42 -12.50 19.78
CA TYR A 110 -0.30 -12.17 18.91
C TYR A 110 -0.12 -10.66 18.85
N THR A 111 1.12 -10.22 18.81
CA THR A 111 1.48 -8.87 18.38
C THR A 111 2.10 -8.93 16.99
N VAL A 112 1.86 -7.90 16.19
CA VAL A 112 2.35 -7.77 14.82
C VAL A 112 3.15 -6.49 14.66
N GLU A 113 4.20 -6.55 13.84
CA GLU A 113 4.98 -5.40 13.41
C GLU A 113 5.57 -5.63 12.02
N THR A 114 5.56 -4.61 11.19
CA THR A 114 6.20 -4.61 9.88
C THR A 114 7.70 -4.82 10.04
N THR A 115 8.25 -5.77 9.31
CA THR A 115 9.69 -6.07 9.35
C THR A 115 10.48 -5.01 8.59
N ALA A 116 11.81 -5.02 8.74
CA ALA A 116 12.68 -4.21 7.90
C ALA A 116 12.49 -4.52 6.40
N ALA A 117 12.22 -5.78 6.06
CA ALA A 117 11.95 -6.19 4.69
C ALA A 117 10.61 -5.65 4.18
N GLY A 118 9.57 -5.69 5.04
CA GLY A 118 8.28 -5.08 4.78
C GLY A 118 8.37 -3.57 4.52
N ARG A 119 9.11 -2.82 5.35
CA ARG A 119 9.34 -1.39 5.15
C ARG A 119 10.06 -1.10 3.83
N ALA A 120 11.16 -1.78 3.57
CA ALA A 120 11.93 -1.60 2.33
C ALA A 120 11.11 -1.99 1.08
N ALA A 121 10.22 -2.98 1.18
CA ALA A 121 9.29 -3.31 0.12
C ALA A 121 8.24 -2.21 -0.07
N LEU A 122 7.64 -1.72 1.02
CA LEU A 122 6.63 -0.64 0.99
C LEU A 122 7.17 0.63 0.31
N GLU A 123 8.42 1.01 0.56
CA GLU A 123 9.09 2.14 -0.11
C GLU A 123 9.15 1.98 -1.64
N ARG A 124 9.32 0.75 -2.15
CA ARG A 124 9.28 0.49 -3.60
C ARG A 124 7.88 0.62 -4.17
N PHE A 125 6.86 0.49 -3.33
CA PHE A 125 5.46 0.62 -3.69
C PHE A 125 4.88 2.00 -3.40
N GLU A 126 5.74 2.99 -3.09
CA GLU A 126 5.31 4.37 -2.89
C GLU A 126 4.50 4.86 -4.11
N PRO A 127 3.28 5.39 -3.89
CA PRO A 127 2.35 5.74 -4.97
C PRO A 127 2.93 6.62 -6.07
N THR A 128 3.58 7.74 -5.72
CA THR A 128 4.06 8.73 -6.70
C THR A 128 5.20 8.19 -7.56
N ARG A 129 6.07 7.36 -6.99
CA ARG A 129 7.10 6.61 -7.70
C ARG A 129 6.49 5.63 -8.71
N ARG A 130 5.50 4.84 -8.30
CA ARG A 130 4.79 3.90 -9.19
C ARG A 130 4.03 4.62 -10.30
N PHE A 131 3.50 5.81 -10.01
CA PHE A 131 2.90 6.66 -11.04
C PHE A 131 3.95 7.19 -12.02
N ALA A 132 5.11 7.64 -11.55
CA ALA A 132 6.21 8.06 -12.43
C ALA A 132 6.71 6.91 -13.33
N GLU A 133 6.73 5.68 -12.84
CA GLU A 133 6.96 4.47 -13.65
C GLU A 133 5.87 4.30 -14.72
N THR A 134 4.60 4.41 -14.33
CA THR A 134 3.47 4.34 -15.27
C THR A 134 3.59 5.38 -16.38
N LEU A 135 3.93 6.63 -16.06
CA LEU A 135 4.11 7.69 -17.05
C LEU A 135 5.26 7.43 -18.03
N ARG A 136 6.34 6.77 -17.59
CA ARG A 136 7.47 6.41 -18.47
C ARG A 136 7.08 5.36 -19.50
N ASP A 137 6.14 4.48 -19.16
CA ASP A 137 5.67 3.41 -20.04
C ASP A 137 4.52 3.85 -20.96
N GLU A 138 3.90 5.00 -20.68
CA GLU A 138 2.78 5.55 -21.44
C GLU A 138 3.23 6.55 -22.51
N PRO A 139 2.42 6.79 -23.56
CA PRO A 139 2.67 7.86 -24.52
C PRO A 139 2.81 9.23 -23.83
N ALA A 140 3.75 10.06 -24.30
CA ALA A 140 4.03 11.37 -23.71
C ALA A 140 2.80 12.29 -23.63
N GLY A 141 1.85 12.16 -24.56
CA GLY A 141 0.59 12.91 -24.56
C GLY A 141 -0.45 12.44 -23.53
N TYR A 142 -0.16 11.48 -22.65
CA TYR A 142 -1.15 10.99 -21.67
C TYR A 142 -1.08 11.75 -20.34
N ALA A 143 -0.01 12.49 -20.08
CA ALA A 143 0.20 13.19 -18.81
C ALA A 143 -0.93 14.19 -18.50
N HIS A 144 -1.35 14.99 -19.49
CA HIS A 144 -2.44 15.96 -19.30
C HIS A 144 -3.81 15.29 -19.11
N VAL A 145 -4.01 14.09 -19.68
CA VAL A 145 -5.24 13.30 -19.47
C VAL A 145 -5.31 12.80 -18.04
N TYR A 146 -4.20 12.27 -17.49
CA TYR A 146 -4.12 11.92 -16.07
C TYR A 146 -4.37 13.14 -15.17
N ALA A 147 -3.79 14.30 -15.50
CA ALA A 147 -4.01 15.55 -14.78
C ALA A 147 -5.49 15.96 -14.78
N ALA A 148 -6.17 15.88 -15.93
CA ALA A 148 -7.59 16.21 -16.05
C ALA A 148 -8.47 15.29 -15.20
N VAL A 149 -8.20 13.98 -15.19
CA VAL A 149 -8.93 13.02 -14.35
C VAL A 149 -8.72 13.31 -12.87
N LEU A 150 -7.47 13.52 -12.43
CA LEU A 150 -7.15 13.82 -11.03
C LEU A 150 -7.74 15.17 -10.57
N ALA A 151 -7.70 16.19 -11.41
CA ALA A 151 -8.28 17.50 -11.10
C ALA A 151 -9.80 17.40 -10.95
N LEU A 152 -10.47 16.74 -11.90
CA LEU A 152 -11.92 16.54 -11.87
C LEU A 152 -12.36 15.73 -10.63
N CYS A 153 -11.61 14.68 -10.27
CA CYS A 153 -11.91 13.86 -9.09
C CYS A 153 -11.52 14.53 -7.76
N ALA A 154 -10.79 15.65 -7.80
CA ALA A 154 -10.44 16.44 -6.60
C ALA A 154 -11.53 17.45 -6.23
N GLU A 155 -12.49 17.72 -7.11
CA GLU A 155 -13.63 18.59 -6.84
C GLU A 155 -14.53 18.02 -5.73
N ASN A 156 -15.30 18.90 -5.07
CA ASN A 156 -16.18 18.53 -3.96
C ASN A 156 -17.19 17.45 -4.42
N GLY A 157 -17.09 16.26 -3.83
CA GLY A 157 -17.96 15.12 -4.15
C GLY A 157 -17.36 14.10 -5.12
N GLY A 158 -16.17 14.35 -5.67
CA GLY A 158 -15.53 13.47 -6.65
C GLY A 158 -16.24 13.46 -8.00
N ALA A 159 -15.84 12.55 -8.89
CA ALA A 159 -16.38 12.45 -10.25
C ALA A 159 -16.98 11.07 -10.55
N THR A 160 -18.06 11.06 -11.33
CA THR A 160 -18.63 9.82 -11.88
C THR A 160 -17.94 9.43 -13.17
N LYS A 161 -18.09 8.16 -13.60
CA LYS A 161 -17.53 7.66 -14.87
C LYS A 161 -18.00 8.53 -16.04
N THR A 162 -19.28 8.82 -16.08
CA THR A 162 -19.91 9.64 -17.14
C THR A 162 -19.38 11.08 -17.13
N ALA A 163 -19.10 11.66 -15.96
CA ALA A 163 -18.50 12.99 -15.87
C ALA A 163 -17.07 12.99 -16.45
N ILE A 164 -16.27 11.98 -16.10
CA ILE A 164 -14.90 11.81 -16.62
C ILE A 164 -14.94 11.56 -18.14
N GLU A 165 -15.81 10.67 -18.62
CA GLU A 165 -15.97 10.40 -20.06
C GLU A 165 -16.35 11.65 -20.85
N ARG A 166 -17.24 12.48 -20.29
CA ARG A 166 -17.63 13.75 -20.91
C ARG A 166 -16.46 14.73 -20.94
N ALA A 167 -15.69 14.84 -19.86
CA ALA A 167 -14.56 15.77 -19.76
C ALA A 167 -13.44 15.43 -20.75
N LEU A 168 -13.22 14.14 -21.03
CA LEU A 168 -12.19 13.68 -21.97
C LEU A 168 -12.70 13.51 -23.41
N SER A 169 -13.98 13.82 -23.67
CA SER A 169 -14.59 13.61 -24.98
C SER A 169 -13.90 14.49 -26.04
N GLY A 170 -13.33 13.84 -27.05
CA GLY A 170 -12.65 14.52 -28.17
C GLY A 170 -11.17 14.83 -27.93
N ASP A 171 -10.59 14.42 -26.80
CA ASP A 171 -9.15 14.56 -26.57
C ASP A 171 -8.36 13.65 -27.54
N GLU A 172 -7.40 14.22 -28.25
CA GLU A 172 -6.60 13.52 -29.27
C GLU A 172 -5.80 12.36 -28.69
N ALA A 173 -5.35 12.46 -27.43
CA ALA A 173 -4.60 11.41 -26.75
C ALA A 173 -5.42 10.13 -26.56
N LEU A 174 -6.75 10.20 -26.61
CA LEU A 174 -7.61 9.00 -26.56
C LEU A 174 -7.65 8.24 -27.89
N SER A 175 -7.24 8.86 -29.00
CA SER A 175 -7.32 8.26 -30.34
C SER A 175 -5.94 8.04 -30.99
N ALA A 176 -4.88 8.73 -30.52
CA ALA A 176 -3.52 8.58 -30.99
C ALA A 176 -2.51 8.52 -29.81
N PRO A 177 -1.49 7.65 -29.84
CA PRO A 177 -1.07 6.77 -30.93
C PRO A 177 -1.92 5.50 -31.10
N LYS A 178 -2.82 5.22 -30.15
CA LYS A 178 -3.77 4.10 -30.20
C LYS A 178 -5.06 4.51 -29.51
N GLN A 179 -6.17 3.88 -29.88
CA GLN A 179 -7.44 4.08 -29.18
C GLN A 179 -7.34 3.60 -27.73
N VAL A 180 -7.66 4.49 -26.79
CA VAL A 180 -7.87 4.19 -25.37
C VAL A 180 -9.15 4.84 -24.88
N TYR A 181 -9.70 4.33 -23.79
CA TYR A 181 -10.92 4.85 -23.17
C TYR A 181 -10.60 5.48 -21.82
N PRO A 182 -11.43 6.44 -21.32
CA PRO A 182 -11.27 7.05 -20.01
C PRO A 182 -11.05 6.06 -18.85
N SER A 183 -11.66 4.87 -18.92
CA SER A 183 -11.47 3.80 -17.93
C SER A 183 -10.03 3.30 -17.80
N HIS A 184 -9.20 3.44 -18.84
CA HIS A 184 -7.77 3.15 -18.79
C HIS A 184 -7.07 4.00 -17.73
N PHE A 185 -7.27 5.31 -17.80
CA PHE A 185 -6.66 6.28 -16.89
C PHE A 185 -7.17 6.12 -15.46
N ILE A 186 -8.48 5.91 -15.31
CA ILE A 186 -9.10 5.62 -14.01
C ILE A 186 -8.45 4.38 -13.38
N SER A 187 -8.41 3.26 -14.12
CA SER A 187 -7.87 1.99 -13.62
C SER A 187 -6.39 2.09 -13.24
N LYS A 188 -5.59 2.80 -14.04
CA LYS A 188 -4.18 3.04 -13.74
C LYS A 188 -3.99 3.86 -12.48
N LEU A 189 -4.74 4.95 -12.32
CA LEU A 189 -4.70 5.79 -11.13
C LEU A 189 -5.17 5.04 -9.88
N GLU A 190 -6.22 4.23 -9.98
CA GLU A 190 -6.64 3.35 -8.87
C GLU A 190 -5.53 2.35 -8.51
N THR A 191 -4.88 1.74 -9.50
CA THR A 191 -3.82 0.72 -9.27
C THR A 191 -2.62 1.26 -8.49
N VAL A 192 -2.29 2.54 -8.70
CA VAL A 192 -1.17 3.22 -7.99
C VAL A 192 -1.65 4.01 -6.77
N GLY A 193 -2.94 4.01 -6.46
CA GLY A 193 -3.51 4.69 -5.29
C GLY A 193 -3.75 6.19 -5.46
N GLY A 194 -3.78 6.71 -6.69
CA GLY A 194 -4.11 8.11 -6.99
C GLY A 194 -5.62 8.42 -6.93
N LEU A 195 -6.46 7.42 -7.19
CA LEU A 195 -7.91 7.51 -7.03
C LEU A 195 -8.41 6.43 -6.08
N ALA A 196 -9.50 6.73 -5.38
CA ALA A 196 -10.28 5.77 -4.60
C ALA A 196 -11.76 5.87 -4.94
N TRP A 197 -12.44 4.73 -4.99
CA TRP A 197 -13.88 4.65 -5.20
C TRP A 197 -14.65 4.73 -3.88
N ASP A 198 -15.60 5.66 -3.80
CA ASP A 198 -16.51 5.85 -2.66
C ASP A 198 -17.86 6.39 -3.16
N GLY A 199 -18.49 5.64 -4.07
CA GLY A 199 -19.70 6.05 -4.81
C GLY A 199 -19.41 6.99 -6.00
N SER A 200 -18.31 7.72 -5.93
CA SER A 200 -17.64 8.44 -7.01
C SER A 200 -16.12 8.23 -6.89
N TRP A 201 -15.37 8.50 -7.96
CA TRP A 201 -13.91 8.55 -7.87
C TRP A 201 -13.47 9.83 -7.18
N LYS A 202 -12.64 9.68 -6.15
CA LYS A 202 -12.05 10.77 -5.38
C LYS A 202 -10.55 10.74 -5.50
N THR A 203 -9.95 11.91 -5.71
CA THR A 203 -8.50 12.06 -5.68
C THR A 203 -7.99 11.90 -4.25
N THR A 204 -7.10 10.93 -4.06
CA THR A 204 -6.47 10.63 -2.76
C THR A 204 -5.40 11.67 -2.42
N GLU A 205 -4.82 11.59 -1.23
CA GLU A 205 -3.65 12.42 -0.90
C GLU A 205 -2.47 12.16 -1.85
N PRO A 206 -2.05 10.90 -2.13
CA PRO A 206 -1.08 10.64 -3.19
C PRO A 206 -1.52 11.14 -4.56
N GLY A 207 -2.81 11.05 -4.91
CA GLY A 207 -3.34 11.57 -6.17
C GLY A 207 -3.15 13.08 -6.33
N ARG A 208 -3.22 13.86 -5.25
CA ARG A 208 -2.92 15.29 -5.27
C ARG A 208 -1.45 15.57 -5.56
N GLN A 209 -0.55 14.74 -5.02
CA GLN A 209 0.88 14.83 -5.30
C GLN A 209 1.18 14.45 -6.75
N MET A 210 0.54 13.38 -7.26
CA MET A 210 0.61 13.00 -8.67
C MET A 210 0.13 14.13 -9.58
N LEU A 211 -0.99 14.78 -9.25
CA LEU A 211 -1.50 15.93 -10.00
C LEU A 211 -0.47 17.06 -10.05
N ALA A 212 0.20 17.38 -8.93
CA ALA A 212 1.25 18.40 -8.92
C ALA A 212 2.49 18.03 -9.76
N MET A 213 2.69 16.75 -10.09
CA MET A 213 3.79 16.31 -10.97
C MET A 213 3.49 16.48 -12.46
N VAL A 214 2.21 16.42 -12.85
CA VAL A 214 1.78 16.44 -14.27
C VAL A 214 0.87 17.60 -14.66
N GLY A 215 0.40 18.37 -13.68
CA GLY A 215 -0.51 19.52 -13.83
C GLY A 215 0.18 20.87 -13.84
#